data_AF-A0A2V7VS55-F1
#
_entry.id   AF-A0A2V7VS55-F1
#
_cell.length_a   1.000
_cell.length_b   1.000
_cell.length_c   1.000
_cell.angle_alpha   90.00
_cell.angle_beta   90.00
_cell.angle_gamma   90.00
#
_symmetry.space_group_name_H-M   'P 1'
#
loop_
_entity.id
_entity.type
_entity.pdbx_description
1 polymer ?
#
loop_
_entity_poly.entity_id
_entity_poly.type
_entity_poly.pdbx_seq_one_letter_code
_entity_poly.pdbx_strand_id
1 'polypeptide(L)'
;NAHLTREEVYEEYESVDGRISQYRYATRRGIEAVLARQPWWIFEKVVSEMPRFWGDSQVLIHLRRRAYGERPPAFTWAVAAVAVLPYVAALGLFALGLACLSMDRRRALIVGFVGYYVLLHVVAYGFPRYRLPILPGVFLLAAAALTGWRDRSLRPGRGRRILALALAGALAAALIPGYAENVAHPAFHIASD
;
A
#
# COMPACT_ATOMS: atom_id res chain seq x y z
N ASN A 1 7.49 -15.33 1.40
CA ASN A 1 8.72 -15.40 2.21
C ASN A 1 9.64 -16.51 1.75
N ALA A 2 9.15 -17.64 1.23
CA ALA A 2 9.99 -18.65 0.58
C ALA A 2 10.45 -18.21 -0.84
N HIS A 3 11.54 -18.80 -1.34
CA HIS A 3 12.01 -18.69 -2.73
C HIS A 3 11.16 -19.53 -3.72
N LEU A 4 10.13 -20.20 -3.21
CA LEU A 4 9.21 -21.04 -3.96
C LEU A 4 8.11 -20.18 -4.57
N THR A 5 7.64 -20.61 -5.73
CA THR A 5 6.41 -20.11 -6.36
C THR A 5 5.21 -20.38 -5.46
N ARG A 6 4.09 -19.68 -5.72
CA ARG A 6 2.87 -19.83 -4.92
C ARG A 6 2.35 -21.27 -4.95
N GLU A 7 2.42 -21.93 -6.10
CA GLU A 7 1.97 -23.30 -6.32
C GLU A 7 2.83 -24.31 -5.55
N GLU A 8 4.16 -24.20 -5.66
CA GLU A 8 5.10 -25.05 -4.90
C GLU A 8 4.90 -24.94 -3.38
N VAL A 9 4.60 -23.74 -2.87
CA VAL A 9 4.29 -23.56 -1.43
C VAL A 9 3.01 -24.30 -1.04
N TYR A 10 1.98 -24.31 -1.89
CA TYR A 10 0.74 -25.02 -1.59
C TYR A 10 0.92 -26.53 -1.69
N GLU A 11 1.65 -27.03 -2.69
CA GLU A 11 1.96 -28.46 -2.82
C GLU A 11 2.74 -28.98 -1.60
N GLU A 12 3.74 -28.22 -1.15
CA GLU A 12 4.52 -28.57 0.03
C GLU A 12 3.67 -28.51 1.31
N TYR A 13 2.77 -27.53 1.41
CA TYR A 13 1.85 -27.37 2.55
C TYR A 13 0.80 -28.48 2.61
N GLU A 14 0.25 -28.88 1.46
CA GLU A 14 -0.74 -29.95 1.35
C GLU A 14 -0.13 -31.34 1.59
N SER A 15 1.19 -31.49 1.40
CA SER A 15 1.92 -32.73 1.73
C SER A 15 2.03 -33.01 3.24
N VAL A 16 1.80 -32.00 4.09
CA VAL A 16 1.87 -32.13 5.55
C VAL A 16 0.48 -32.44 6.11
N ASP A 17 0.34 -33.59 6.77
CA ASP A 17 -0.94 -34.01 7.35
C ASP A 17 -1.29 -33.24 8.65
N GLY A 18 -2.52 -32.75 8.71
CA GLY A 18 -3.09 -32.02 9.84
C GLY A 18 -2.80 -30.51 9.89
N ARG A 19 -3.86 -29.71 10.13
CA ARG A 19 -3.79 -28.22 10.14
C ARG A 19 -2.78 -27.63 11.13
N ILE A 20 -2.58 -28.26 12.29
CA ILE A 20 -1.62 -27.80 13.29
C ILE A 20 -0.19 -28.03 12.79
N SER A 21 0.08 -29.19 12.20
CA SER A 21 1.37 -29.55 11.61
C SER A 21 1.71 -28.61 10.47
N GLN A 22 0.75 -28.35 9.59
CA GLN A 22 0.84 -27.38 8.51
C GLN A 22 1.18 -25.96 9.00
N TYR A 23 0.49 -25.47 10.05
CA TYR A 23 0.78 -24.17 10.65
C TYR A 23 2.21 -24.10 11.22
N ARG A 24 2.63 -25.13 11.97
CA ARG A 24 3.99 -25.21 12.54
C ARG A 24 5.05 -25.27 11.44
N TYR A 25 4.80 -26.04 10.39
CA TYR A 25 5.67 -26.14 9.22
C TYR A 25 5.86 -24.78 8.55
N ALA A 26 4.75 -24.13 8.18
CA ALA A 26 4.78 -22.81 7.54
C ALA A 26 5.45 -21.75 8.43
N THR A 27 5.21 -21.78 9.74
CA THR A 27 5.86 -20.88 10.70
C THR A 27 7.37 -21.09 10.70
N ARG A 28 7.84 -22.34 10.78
CA ARG A 28 9.26 -22.68 10.78
C ARG A 28 9.95 -22.23 9.49
N ARG A 29 9.39 -22.58 8.32
CA ARG A 29 9.90 -22.18 7.00
C ARG A 29 9.90 -20.66 6.84
N GLY A 30 8.87 -19.99 7.35
CA GLY A 30 8.79 -18.53 7.40
C GLY A 30 9.94 -17.92 8.19
N ILE A 31 10.24 -18.43 9.39
CA ILE A 31 11.34 -17.95 10.22
C ILE A 31 12.69 -18.23 9.57
N GLU A 32 12.91 -19.43 9.02
CA GLU A 32 14.14 -19.78 8.30
C GLU A 32 14.42 -18.81 7.14
N ALA A 33 13.40 -18.50 6.35
CA ALA A 33 13.52 -17.55 5.25
C ALA A 33 13.71 -16.08 5.70
N VAL A 34 13.25 -15.74 6.90
CA VAL A 34 13.51 -14.41 7.50
C VAL A 34 14.97 -14.32 7.94
N LEU A 35 15.46 -15.33 8.64
CA LEU A 35 16.83 -15.39 9.16
C LEU A 35 17.87 -15.41 8.02
N ALA A 36 17.62 -16.19 6.97
CA ALA A 36 18.52 -16.33 5.83
C ALA A 36 18.74 -15.02 5.04
N ARG A 37 17.83 -14.05 5.17
CA ARG A 37 17.85 -12.79 4.40
C ARG A 37 18.18 -11.58 5.27
N GLN A 38 18.56 -11.78 6.53
CA GLN A 38 18.98 -10.65 7.38
C GLN A 38 20.28 -10.03 6.86
N PRO A 39 20.46 -8.71 6.98
CA PRO A 39 19.50 -7.72 7.51
C PRO A 39 18.54 -7.16 6.45
N TRP A 40 18.71 -7.51 5.17
CA TRP A 40 18.00 -6.91 4.02
C TRP A 40 16.56 -7.32 3.83
N TRP A 41 16.16 -8.41 4.49
CA TRP A 41 14.80 -8.94 4.49
C TRP A 41 13.71 -7.87 4.61
N ILE A 42 13.85 -6.91 5.53
CA ILE A 42 12.82 -5.89 5.76
C ILE A 42 12.72 -4.92 4.59
N PHE A 43 13.84 -4.54 3.96
CA PHE A 43 13.86 -3.63 2.83
C PHE A 43 13.24 -4.30 1.59
N GLU A 44 13.54 -5.57 1.36
CA GLU A 44 12.89 -6.38 0.32
C GLU A 44 11.37 -6.43 0.52
N LYS A 45 10.92 -6.62 1.77
CA LYS A 45 9.50 -6.60 2.12
C LYS A 45 8.87 -5.23 1.91
N VAL A 46 9.55 -4.13 2.26
CA VAL A 46 9.05 -2.78 1.97
C VAL A 46 8.85 -2.58 0.46
N VAL A 47 9.86 -2.93 -0.35
CA VAL A 47 9.79 -2.76 -1.82
C VAL A 47 8.69 -3.60 -2.45
N SER A 48 8.49 -4.83 -1.99
CA SER A 48 7.50 -5.77 -2.55
C SER A 48 6.07 -5.52 -2.04
N GLU A 49 5.89 -5.14 -0.78
CA GLU A 49 4.56 -5.04 -0.16
C GLU A 49 3.97 -3.63 -0.25
N MET A 50 4.78 -2.57 -0.27
CA MET A 50 4.25 -1.19 -0.33
C MET A 50 3.44 -0.91 -1.59
N PRO A 51 3.84 -1.36 -2.80
CA PRO A 51 3.01 -1.17 -3.99
C PRO A 51 1.68 -1.91 -3.94
N ARG A 52 1.65 -3.11 -3.35
CA ARG A 52 0.41 -3.88 -3.18
C ARG A 52 -0.52 -3.28 -2.13
N PHE A 53 0.05 -2.73 -1.07
CA PHE A 53 -0.71 -2.13 0.02
C PHE A 53 -1.29 -0.76 -0.37
N TRP A 54 -0.48 0.11 -0.96
CA TRP A 54 -0.86 1.49 -1.29
C TRP A 54 -1.34 1.66 -2.74
N GLY A 55 -0.65 1.04 -3.71
CA GLY A 55 -0.80 1.28 -5.15
C GLY A 55 -1.80 0.42 -5.89
N ASP A 56 -2.64 -0.36 -5.19
CA ASP A 56 -3.72 -1.13 -5.82
C ASP A 56 -5.08 -0.78 -5.17
N SER A 57 -6.19 -1.25 -5.73
CA SER A 57 -7.54 -1.00 -5.23
C SER A 57 -8.44 -2.19 -5.50
N GLN A 58 -9.34 -2.49 -4.55
CA GLN A 58 -10.37 -3.53 -4.76
C GLN A 58 -11.21 -3.27 -6.00
N VAL A 59 -11.48 -1.99 -6.31
CA VAL A 59 -12.23 -1.60 -7.51
C VAL A 59 -11.46 -2.02 -8.77
N LEU A 60 -10.14 -1.76 -8.82
CA LEU A 60 -9.32 -2.13 -9.97
C LEU A 60 -9.14 -3.64 -10.08
N ILE A 61 -9.03 -4.36 -8.96
CA ILE A 61 -9.03 -5.82 -8.92
C ILE A 61 -10.33 -6.37 -9.52
N HIS A 62 -11.50 -5.81 -9.17
CA HIS A 62 -12.77 -6.24 -9.75
C HIS A 62 -12.89 -5.95 -11.24
N LEU A 63 -12.39 -4.80 -11.71
CA LEU A 63 -12.31 -4.47 -13.14
C LEU A 63 -11.43 -5.48 -13.89
N ARG A 64 -10.23 -5.80 -13.38
CA ARG A 64 -9.33 -6.80 -13.98
C ARG A 64 -9.95 -8.19 -14.03
N ARG A 65 -10.68 -8.57 -12.98
CA ARG A 65 -11.40 -9.86 -12.89
C ARG A 65 -12.70 -9.91 -13.70
N ARG A 66 -13.05 -8.86 -14.46
CA ARG A 66 -14.30 -8.76 -15.21
C ARG A 66 -15.56 -8.98 -14.34
N ALA A 67 -15.51 -8.60 -13.07
CA ALA A 67 -16.61 -8.81 -12.12
C ALA A 67 -17.89 -8.01 -12.48
N TYR A 68 -17.75 -6.98 -13.33
CA TYR A 68 -18.86 -6.15 -13.82
C TYR A 68 -19.26 -6.46 -15.27
N GLY A 69 -18.83 -7.62 -15.78
CA GLY A 69 -18.95 -8.01 -17.19
C GLY A 69 -17.92 -7.34 -18.09
N GLU A 70 -18.03 -7.58 -19.39
CA GLU A 70 -17.20 -6.91 -20.39
C GLU A 70 -17.64 -5.46 -20.54
N ARG A 71 -16.68 -4.53 -20.47
CA ARG A 71 -16.91 -3.09 -20.52
C ARG A 71 -15.89 -2.45 -21.45
N PRO A 72 -16.26 -1.36 -22.13
CA PRO A 72 -15.33 -0.64 -22.99
C PRO A 72 -14.20 -0.02 -22.14
N PRO A 73 -12.98 0.13 -22.68
CA PRO A 73 -11.84 0.71 -21.95
C PRO A 73 -12.14 2.07 -21.33
N ALA A 74 -12.95 2.91 -21.99
CA ALA A 74 -13.36 4.21 -21.47
C ALA A 74 -14.09 4.11 -20.12
N PHE A 75 -14.93 3.08 -19.92
CA PHE A 75 -15.58 2.83 -18.64
C PHE A 75 -14.57 2.46 -17.56
N THR A 76 -13.61 1.58 -17.89
CA THR A 76 -12.53 1.19 -16.98
C THR A 76 -11.71 2.40 -16.51
N TRP A 77 -11.34 3.28 -17.45
CA TRP A 77 -10.62 4.53 -17.13
C TRP A 77 -11.43 5.48 -16.26
N ALA A 78 -12.72 5.66 -16.55
CA ALA A 78 -13.59 6.53 -15.74
C ALA A 78 -13.73 6.01 -14.30
N VAL A 79 -14.00 4.72 -14.12
CA VAL A 79 -14.11 4.09 -12.79
C VAL A 79 -12.78 4.15 -12.05
N ALA A 80 -11.66 3.89 -12.74
CA ALA A 80 -10.33 4.00 -12.17
C ALA A 80 -10.04 5.43 -11.69
N ALA A 81 -10.35 6.45 -12.50
CA ALA A 81 -10.15 7.85 -12.11
C ALA A 81 -10.96 8.22 -10.85
N VAL A 82 -12.24 7.83 -10.80
CA VAL A 82 -13.11 8.08 -9.64
C VAL A 82 -12.60 7.39 -8.37
N ALA A 83 -12.08 6.16 -8.49
CA ALA A 83 -11.60 5.40 -7.34
C ALA A 83 -10.18 5.82 -6.88
N VAL A 84 -9.32 6.20 -7.81
CA VAL A 84 -7.88 6.41 -7.57
C VAL A 84 -7.56 7.87 -7.26
N LEU A 85 -8.09 8.84 -8.03
CA LEU A 85 -7.69 10.24 -7.88
C LEU A 85 -7.98 10.82 -6.48
N PRO A 86 -9.17 10.63 -5.89
CA PRO A 86 -9.45 11.15 -4.55
C PRO A 86 -8.55 10.52 -3.49
N TYR A 87 -8.24 9.23 -3.64
CA TYR A 87 -7.38 8.49 -2.74
C TYR A 87 -5.92 8.97 -2.83
N VAL A 88 -5.37 9.13 -4.03
CA VAL A 88 -4.02 9.68 -4.25
C VAL A 88 -3.93 11.11 -3.72
N ALA A 89 -4.97 11.94 -3.93
CA ALA A 89 -5.03 13.28 -3.37
C ALA A 89 -5.00 13.27 -1.83
N ALA A 90 -5.77 12.38 -1.19
CA ALA A 90 -5.76 12.21 0.26
C ALA A 90 -4.39 11.76 0.79
N LEU A 91 -3.70 10.85 0.09
CA LEU A 91 -2.33 10.44 0.44
C LEU A 91 -1.32 11.59 0.30
N GLY A 92 -1.43 12.39 -0.75
CA GLY A 92 -0.59 13.58 -0.93
C GLY A 92 -0.78 14.60 0.20
N LEU A 93 -2.03 14.87 0.57
CA LEU A 93 -2.34 15.73 1.71
C LEU A 93 -1.88 15.13 3.05
N PHE A 94 -1.98 13.81 3.22
CA PHE A 94 -1.47 13.10 4.38
C PHE A 94 0.06 13.26 4.52
N ALA A 95 0.83 13.06 3.43
CA ALA A 95 2.27 13.28 3.43
C ALA A 95 2.65 14.74 3.73
N LEU A 96 1.89 15.69 3.18
CA LEU A 96 2.05 17.11 3.53
C LEU A 96 1.79 17.34 5.02
N GLY A 97 0.73 16.74 5.57
CA GLY A 97 0.39 16.79 6.99
C GLY A 97 1.51 16.26 7.88
N LEU A 98 2.05 15.09 7.55
CA LEU A 98 3.20 14.50 8.25
C LEU A 98 4.43 15.41 8.23
N ALA A 99 4.72 16.04 7.09
CA ALA A 99 5.91 16.88 6.95
C ALA A 99 5.78 18.25 7.63
N CYS A 100 4.58 18.81 7.65
CA CYS A 100 4.39 20.24 7.93
C CYS A 100 3.69 20.54 9.26
N LEU A 101 2.87 19.64 9.79
CA LEU A 101 2.20 19.84 11.08
C LEU A 101 3.18 19.70 12.24
N SER A 102 2.98 20.49 13.30
CA SER A 102 3.71 20.27 14.55
C SER A 102 3.29 18.94 15.17
N MET A 103 4.26 18.18 15.68
CA MET A 103 3.96 16.92 16.34
C MET A 103 3.62 17.19 17.81
N ASP A 104 2.34 17.01 18.16
CA ASP A 104 1.91 16.92 19.56
C ASP A 104 1.71 15.46 19.96
N ARG A 105 1.44 15.20 21.24
CA ARG A 105 1.25 13.82 21.75
C ARG A 105 0.12 13.08 21.03
N ARG A 106 -0.97 13.76 20.66
CA ARG A 106 -2.14 13.14 20.01
C ARG A 106 -1.81 12.75 18.57
N ARG A 107 -1.18 13.65 17.83
CA ARG A 107 -0.71 13.42 16.47
C ARG A 107 0.36 12.34 16.44
N ALA A 108 1.28 12.34 17.40
CA ALA A 108 2.30 11.30 17.53
C ALA A 108 1.69 9.91 17.72
N LEU A 109 0.62 9.79 18.52
CA LEU A 109 -0.10 8.52 18.68
C LEU A 109 -0.77 8.06 17.38
N ILE A 110 -1.40 8.98 16.64
CA ILE A 110 -2.02 8.66 15.34
C ILE A 110 -0.96 8.21 14.34
N VAL A 111 0.12 8.99 14.18
CA VAL A 111 1.22 8.68 13.27
C VAL A 111 1.90 7.37 13.66
N GLY A 112 2.12 7.15 14.95
CA GLY A 112 2.68 5.92 15.50
C GLY A 112 1.79 4.71 15.19
N PHE A 113 0.48 4.82 15.40
CA PHE A 113 -0.47 3.75 15.07
C PHE A 113 -0.48 3.45 13.56
N VAL A 114 -0.55 4.47 12.71
CA VAL A 114 -0.50 4.31 11.25
C VAL A 114 0.81 3.64 10.83
N GLY A 115 1.95 4.14 11.32
CA GLY A 115 3.27 3.58 11.02
C GLY A 115 3.40 2.13 11.48
N TYR A 116 3.01 1.83 12.71
CA TYR A 116 3.00 0.47 13.26
C TYR A 116 2.14 -0.48 12.41
N TYR A 117 0.93 -0.07 12.07
CA TYR A 117 0.00 -0.89 11.30
C TYR A 117 0.48 -1.14 9.88
N VAL A 118 1.11 -0.14 9.24
CA VAL A 118 1.77 -0.30 7.94
C VAL A 118 2.93 -1.29 8.05
N LEU A 119 3.80 -1.17 9.05
CA LEU A 119 4.91 -2.09 9.28
C LEU A 119 4.44 -3.52 9.52
N LEU A 120 3.33 -3.71 10.24
CA LEU A 120 2.70 -5.03 10.40
C LEU A 120 2.36 -5.65 9.04
N HIS A 121 1.80 -4.87 8.12
CA HIS A 121 1.45 -5.35 6.77
C HIS A 121 2.66 -5.49 5.83
N VAL A 122 3.73 -4.72 6.05
CA VAL A 122 5.02 -4.98 5.40
C VAL A 122 5.55 -6.35 5.83
N VAL A 123 5.52 -6.66 7.12
CA VAL A 123 6.03 -7.93 7.66
C VAL A 123 5.17 -9.11 7.20
N ALA A 124 3.85 -8.97 7.32
CA ALA A 124 2.91 -10.04 7.01
C ALA A 124 2.63 -10.11 5.49
N TYR A 125 1.76 -9.23 5.01
CA TYR A 125 1.31 -9.21 3.62
C TYR A 125 0.56 -7.91 3.31
N GLY A 126 0.96 -7.22 2.24
CA GLY A 126 0.33 -6.01 1.74
C GLY A 126 -0.84 -6.33 0.82
N PHE A 127 -2.04 -5.83 1.14
CA PHE A 127 -3.21 -5.93 0.27
C PHE A 127 -4.15 -4.75 0.45
N PRO A 128 -4.82 -4.25 -0.60
CA PRO A 128 -5.61 -3.01 -0.53
C PRO A 128 -6.72 -3.01 0.52
N ARG A 129 -7.32 -4.18 0.80
CA ARG A 129 -8.41 -4.27 1.81
C ARG A 129 -7.93 -4.03 3.23
N TYR A 130 -6.65 -4.27 3.50
CA TYR A 130 -6.11 -4.21 4.84
C TYR A 130 -5.80 -2.77 5.28
N ARG A 131 -5.78 -1.79 4.38
CA ARG A 131 -5.55 -0.39 4.78
C ARG A 131 -6.76 0.28 5.43
N LEU A 132 -7.95 -0.32 5.36
CA LEU A 132 -9.19 0.30 5.86
C LEU A 132 -9.09 0.81 7.31
N PRO A 133 -8.47 0.08 8.27
CA PRO A 133 -8.40 0.53 9.67
C PRO A 133 -7.53 1.77 9.89
N ILE A 134 -6.58 2.07 8.99
CA ILE A 134 -5.70 3.24 9.12
C ILE A 134 -6.20 4.46 8.34
N LEU A 135 -7.18 4.29 7.44
CA LEU A 135 -7.72 5.39 6.64
C LEU A 135 -8.25 6.56 7.48
N PRO A 136 -8.95 6.35 8.63
CA PRO A 136 -9.36 7.47 9.47
C PRO A 136 -8.17 8.33 9.92
N GLY A 137 -7.05 7.72 10.32
CA GLY A 137 -5.83 8.44 10.71
C GLY A 137 -5.21 9.20 9.53
N VAL A 138 -5.18 8.57 8.35
CA VAL A 138 -4.73 9.21 7.11
C VAL A 138 -5.59 10.43 6.79
N PHE A 139 -6.92 10.30 6.86
CA PHE A 139 -7.86 11.39 6.57
C PHE A 139 -7.79 12.53 7.58
N LEU A 140 -7.61 12.25 8.88
CA LEU A 140 -7.46 13.29 9.90
C LEU A 140 -6.23 14.16 9.64
N LEU A 141 -5.10 13.54 9.30
CA LEU A 141 -3.86 14.26 9.01
C LEU A 141 -3.91 14.98 7.66
N ALA A 142 -4.55 14.37 6.65
CA ALA A 142 -4.81 15.02 5.36
C ALA A 142 -5.72 16.25 5.52
N ALA A 143 -6.79 16.15 6.31
CA ALA A 143 -7.70 17.25 6.59
C ALA A 143 -6.98 18.37 7.33
N ALA A 144 -6.17 18.05 8.35
CA ALA A 144 -5.38 19.04 9.08
C ALA A 144 -4.35 19.74 8.18
N ALA A 145 -3.78 19.04 7.20
CA ALA A 145 -2.90 19.65 6.21
C ALA A 145 -3.67 20.63 5.30
N LEU A 146 -4.85 20.22 4.83
CA LEU A 146 -5.69 21.04 3.96
C LEU A 146 -6.16 22.31 4.67
N THR A 147 -6.64 22.21 5.92
CA THR A 147 -7.08 23.38 6.70
C THR A 147 -5.91 24.30 7.00
N GLY A 148 -4.78 23.76 7.47
CA GLY A 148 -3.61 24.57 7.75
C GLY A 148 -3.03 25.27 6.51
N TRP A 149 -3.17 24.66 5.33
CA TRP A 149 -2.79 25.29 4.06
C TRP A 149 -3.74 26.43 3.70
N ARG A 150 -5.06 26.21 3.80
CA ARG A 150 -6.10 27.23 3.52
C ARG A 150 -5.96 28.44 4.44
N ASP A 151 -5.67 28.20 5.72
CA ASP A 151 -5.52 29.25 6.72
C ASP A 151 -4.10 29.88 6.72
N ARG A 152 -3.23 29.46 5.79
CA ARG A 152 -1.83 29.89 5.65
C ARG A 152 -0.98 29.72 6.93
N SER A 153 -1.41 28.87 7.84
CA SER A 153 -0.69 28.51 9.07
C SER A 153 0.41 27.49 8.81
N LEU A 154 0.32 26.74 7.70
CA LEU A 154 1.41 25.90 7.21
C LEU A 154 2.47 26.73 6.49
N ARG A 155 3.52 27.13 7.22
CA ARG A 155 4.74 27.72 6.66
C ARG A 155 5.93 26.81 6.91
N PRO A 156 6.16 25.79 6.05
CA PRO A 156 7.26 24.88 6.25
C PRO A 156 8.60 25.57 6.00
N GLY A 157 9.49 25.53 7.00
CA GLY A 157 10.90 25.84 6.83
C GLY A 157 11.58 24.84 5.88
N ARG A 158 12.83 25.13 5.47
CA ARG A 158 13.57 24.33 4.47
C ARG A 158 13.59 22.82 4.78
N GLY A 159 13.87 22.43 6.03
CA GLY A 159 13.91 21.02 6.43
C GLY A 159 12.56 20.29 6.26
N ARG A 160 11.44 20.97 6.58
CA ARG A 160 10.10 20.39 6.39
C ARG A 160 9.72 20.25 4.92
N ARG A 161 10.21 21.14 4.05
CA ARG A 161 10.03 21.01 2.60
C ARG A 161 10.78 19.81 2.04
N ILE A 162 12.02 19.59 2.49
CA ILE A 162 12.81 18.40 2.12
C ILE A 162 12.07 17.12 2.57
N LEU A 163 11.56 17.10 3.81
CA LEU A 163 10.77 15.97 4.31
C LEU A 163 9.50 15.74 3.47
N ALA A 164 8.79 16.81 3.09
CA ALA A 164 7.61 16.70 2.23
C ALA A 164 7.96 16.09 0.86
N LEU A 165 9.06 16.52 0.24
CA LEU A 165 9.54 15.97 -1.02
C LEU A 165 9.97 14.50 -0.88
N ALA A 166 10.64 14.14 0.21
CA ALA A 166 11.03 12.76 0.48
C ALA A 166 9.81 11.85 0.66
N LEU A 167 8.80 12.29 1.42
CA LEU A 167 7.55 11.56 1.59
C LEU A 167 6.75 11.46 0.29
N ALA A 168 6.73 12.52 -0.53
CA ALA A 168 6.12 12.50 -1.85
C ALA A 168 6.83 11.50 -2.79
N GLY A 169 8.16 11.48 -2.78
CA GLY A 169 8.95 10.49 -3.52
C GLY A 169 8.69 9.06 -3.06
N ALA A 170 8.62 8.82 -1.75
CA ALA A 170 8.30 7.51 -1.18
C ALA A 170 6.87 7.06 -1.55
N LEU A 171 5.89 7.97 -1.51
CA LEU A 171 4.53 7.69 -1.99
C LEU A 171 4.53 7.38 -3.48
N ALA A 172 5.24 8.14 -4.31
CA ALA A 172 5.33 7.87 -5.74
C ALA A 172 5.96 6.49 -6.01
N ALA A 173 7.04 6.14 -5.31
CA ALA A 173 7.70 4.84 -5.41
C ALA A 173 6.78 3.68 -4.97
N ALA A 174 5.87 3.90 -4.03
CA ALA A 174 4.86 2.90 -3.65
C ALA A 174 3.71 2.85 -4.68
N LEU A 175 3.18 3.98 -5.12
CA LEU A 175 1.97 4.04 -5.94
C LEU A 175 2.21 3.66 -7.40
N ILE A 176 3.31 4.13 -8.00
CA ILE A 176 3.56 3.98 -9.44
C ILE A 176 3.64 2.50 -9.85
N PRO A 177 4.42 1.62 -9.20
CA PRO A 177 4.50 0.22 -9.61
C PRO A 177 3.14 -0.49 -9.49
N GLY A 178 2.40 -0.23 -8.40
CA GLY A 178 1.09 -0.85 -8.17
C GLY A 178 0.04 -0.44 -9.21
N TYR A 179 0.03 0.83 -9.62
CA TYR A 179 -0.89 1.28 -10.67
C TYR A 179 -0.41 0.93 -12.08
N ALA A 180 0.90 0.84 -12.33
CA ALA A 180 1.44 0.42 -13.62
C ALA A 180 0.98 -1.00 -14.00
N GLU A 181 0.99 -1.93 -13.03
CA GLU A 181 0.43 -3.28 -13.22
C GLU A 181 -1.06 -3.27 -13.54
N ASN A 182 -1.81 -2.29 -13.03
CA ASN A 182 -3.23 -2.14 -13.34
C ASN A 182 -3.43 -1.62 -14.77
N VAL A 183 -2.71 -0.56 -15.15
CA VAL A 183 -2.82 0.06 -16.48
C VAL A 183 -2.40 -0.90 -17.59
N ALA A 184 -1.38 -1.74 -17.37
CA ALA A 184 -0.93 -2.72 -18.36
C ALA A 184 -1.94 -3.85 -18.64
N HIS A 185 -3.01 -3.97 -17.84
CA HIS A 185 -4.01 -5.02 -18.01
C HIS A 185 -4.87 -4.76 -19.26
N PRO A 186 -5.23 -5.80 -20.05
CA PRO A 186 -6.05 -5.64 -21.26
C PRO A 186 -7.38 -4.92 -21.07
N ALA A 187 -7.92 -4.91 -19.84
CA ALA A 187 -9.14 -4.17 -19.50
C ALA A 187 -9.04 -2.63 -19.69
N PHE A 188 -7.82 -2.08 -19.79
CA PHE A 188 -7.56 -0.64 -19.99
C PHE A 188 -7.26 -0.28 -21.45
N HIS A 189 -7.15 -1.28 -22.33
CA HIS A 189 -6.76 -1.10 -23.71
C HIS A 189 -7.84 -1.62 -24.64
N ILE A 190 -7.97 -0.99 -25.81
CA ILE A 190 -8.77 -1.55 -26.90
C ILE A 190 -7.98 -2.78 -27.37
N ALA A 191 -8.66 -3.92 -27.54
CA ALA A 191 -8.03 -5.08 -28.18
C ALA A 191 -7.54 -4.61 -29.56
N SER A 192 -6.23 -4.59 -29.76
CA SER A 192 -5.67 -4.37 -31.09
C SER A 192 -5.98 -5.62 -31.91
N ASP A 193 -6.86 -5.48 -32.90
CA ASP A 193 -7.08 -6.46 -33.96
C ASP A 193 -5.80 -6.68 -34.78
#